data_AF-A0A6L6GVG6-F1
#
_entry.id   AF-A0A6L6GVG6-F1
#
_cell.length_a   1.000
_cell.length_b   1.000
_cell.length_c   1.000
_cell.angle_alpha   90.00
_cell.angle_beta   90.00
_cell.angle_gamma   90.00
#
_symmetry.space_group_name_H-M   'P 1'
#
loop_
_entity.id
_entity.type
_entity.pdbx_description
1 polymer ?
#
loop_
_entity_poly.entity_id
_entity_poly.type
_entity_poly.pdbx_seq_one_letter_code
_entity_poly.pdbx_strand_id
1 'polypeptide(L)'
;MMRAWKIVSGGLFVVILILIAAMLWQNQQVKKELIRDYILHHSNIEYSLRLFIDEYEKSQDTEQLADDLFIAYGAATVTTRKPVNIHQLTGIPYINNVDFLYEIRDQFDFYLPGAVKAASDDARDGELTEAQYQNLQGYQQLLLEFMELTVDEDFGEKSVSDFEDDFKTFYEKNEVKISELINN
;
A
#
# COMPACT_ATOMS: atom_id res chain seq x y z
N MET A 1 41.25 -41.62 4.95
CA MET A 1 40.71 -40.56 4.06
C MET A 1 39.20 -40.36 4.15
N MET A 2 38.35 -41.37 4.40
CA MET A 2 36.88 -41.19 4.47
C MET A 2 36.35 -40.28 5.60
N ARG A 3 37.10 -40.08 6.70
CA ARG A 3 36.65 -39.24 7.84
C ARG A 3 36.74 -37.74 7.55
N ALA A 4 37.75 -37.29 6.80
CA ALA A 4 37.93 -35.86 6.48
C ALA A 4 36.83 -35.35 5.54
N TRP A 5 36.44 -36.16 4.55
CA TRP A 5 35.39 -35.78 3.59
C TRP A 5 34.01 -35.65 4.24
N LYS A 6 33.68 -36.49 5.23
CA LYS A 6 32.43 -36.41 6.00
C LYS A 6 32.37 -35.17 6.92
N ILE A 7 33.51 -34.74 7.46
CA ILE A 7 33.62 -33.53 8.29
C ILE A 7 33.53 -32.27 7.40
N VAL A 8 34.20 -32.28 6.24
CA VAL A 8 34.12 -31.18 5.26
C VAL A 8 32.71 -31.06 4.67
N SER A 9 32.04 -32.18 4.34
CA SER A 9 30.65 -32.16 3.87
C SER A 9 29.65 -31.76 4.95
N GLY A 10 29.89 -32.14 6.21
CA GLY A 10 29.08 -31.69 7.35
C GLY A 10 29.24 -30.20 7.63
N GLY A 11 30.47 -29.67 7.56
CA GLY A 11 30.74 -28.24 7.68
C GLY A 11 30.11 -27.43 6.54
N LEU A 12 30.21 -27.90 5.30
CA LEU A 12 29.56 -27.27 4.14
C LEU A 12 28.03 -27.24 4.30
N PHE A 13 27.43 -28.32 4.79
CA PHE A 13 25.99 -28.39 5.03
C PHE A 13 25.51 -27.35 6.07
N VAL A 14 26.26 -27.18 7.17
CA VAL A 14 25.94 -26.14 8.17
C VAL A 14 26.05 -24.73 7.58
N VAL A 15 27.08 -24.46 6.77
CA VAL A 15 27.24 -23.16 6.09
C VAL A 15 26.07 -22.91 5.14
N ILE A 16 25.64 -23.91 4.37
CA ILE A 16 24.47 -23.80 3.48
C ILE A 16 23.20 -23.48 4.28
N LEU A 17 22.96 -24.15 5.41
CA LEU A 17 21.80 -23.88 6.25
C LEU A 17 21.82 -22.46 6.83
N ILE A 18 22.98 -21.96 7.26
CA ILE A 18 23.13 -20.59 7.75
C ILE A 18 22.83 -19.59 6.63
N LEU A 19 23.32 -19.84 5.40
CA LEU A 19 23.03 -19.00 4.25
C LEU A 19 21.53 -18.99 3.90
N ILE A 20 20.88 -20.16 3.91
CA ILE A 20 19.43 -20.26 3.69
C ILE A 20 18.66 -19.48 4.76
N ALA A 21 19.03 -19.65 6.04
CA ALA A 21 18.40 -18.92 7.14
C ALA A 21 18.58 -17.40 7.00
N ALA A 22 19.78 -16.95 6.63
CA ALA A 22 20.06 -15.53 6.37
C ALA A 22 19.25 -14.98 5.20
N MET A 23 19.11 -15.75 4.10
CA MET A 23 18.29 -15.35 2.95
C MET A 23 16.80 -15.28 3.31
N LEU A 24 16.29 -16.23 4.10
CA LEU A 24 14.90 -16.19 4.59
C LEU A 24 14.65 -14.98 5.51
N TRP A 25 15.58 -14.69 6.41
CA TRP A 25 15.48 -13.53 7.29
C TRP A 25 15.52 -12.22 6.49
N GLN A 26 16.45 -12.08 5.53
CA GLN A 26 16.51 -10.92 4.64
C GLN A 26 15.21 -10.76 3.83
N ASN A 27 14.65 -11.85 3.32
CA ASN A 27 13.38 -11.84 2.59
C ASN A 27 12.24 -11.26 3.44
N GLN A 28 12.15 -11.67 4.71
CA GLN A 28 11.14 -11.15 5.64
C GLN A 28 11.31 -9.65 5.90
N GLN A 29 12.54 -9.18 6.07
CA GLN A 29 12.82 -7.74 6.25
C GLN A 29 12.43 -6.92 5.01
N VAL A 30 12.78 -7.40 3.81
CA VAL A 30 12.40 -6.72 2.57
C VAL A 30 10.89 -6.65 2.41
N LYS A 31 10.16 -7.74 2.65
CA LYS A 31 8.70 -7.75 2.61
C LYS A 31 8.09 -6.74 3.59
N LYS A 32 8.61 -6.68 4.82
CA LYS A 32 8.13 -5.75 5.85
C LYS A 32 8.37 -4.29 5.48
N GLU A 33 9.52 -3.96 4.88
CA GLU A 33 9.76 -2.60 4.38
C GLU A 33 8.86 -2.25 3.19
N LEU A 34 8.58 -3.19 2.29
CA LEU A 34 7.62 -2.97 1.20
C LEU A 34 6.20 -2.69 1.74
N ILE A 35 5.78 -3.45 2.75
CA ILE A 35 4.51 -3.23 3.44
C ILE A 35 4.49 -1.86 4.12
N ARG A 36 5.59 -1.47 4.80
CA ARG A 36 5.72 -0.14 5.41
C ARG A 36 5.56 0.96 4.38
N ASP A 37 6.30 0.88 3.28
CA ASP A 37 6.26 1.86 2.19
C ASP A 37 4.85 1.98 1.59
N TYR A 38 4.19 0.83 1.38
CA TYR A 38 2.80 0.77 0.95
C TYR A 38 1.86 1.52 1.91
N ILE A 39 1.95 1.24 3.21
CA ILE A 39 1.13 1.89 4.25
C ILE A 39 1.41 3.40 4.31
N LEU A 40 2.68 3.81 4.26
CA LEU A 40 3.06 5.23 4.30
C LEU A 40 2.51 5.99 3.08
N HIS A 41 2.55 5.39 1.90
CA HIS A 41 1.98 5.98 0.71
C HIS A 41 0.46 6.19 0.84
N HIS A 42 -0.25 5.19 1.36
CA HIS A 42 -1.69 5.27 1.60
C HIS A 42 -2.03 6.30 2.70
N SER A 43 -1.22 6.39 3.75
CA SER A 43 -1.34 7.40 4.82
C SER A 43 -1.29 8.81 4.24
N ASN A 44 -0.35 9.06 3.34
CA ASN A 44 -0.17 10.39 2.74
C ASN A 44 -1.36 10.76 1.85
N ILE A 45 -1.94 9.79 1.13
CA ILE A 45 -3.13 10.02 0.32
C ILE A 45 -4.35 10.27 1.21
N GLU A 46 -4.54 9.49 2.28
CA GLU A 46 -5.60 9.71 3.27
C GLU A 46 -5.54 11.13 3.82
N TYR A 47 -4.37 11.52 4.30
CA TYR A 47 -4.15 12.82 4.92
C TYR A 47 -4.45 13.96 3.93
N SER A 48 -4.02 13.82 2.68
CA SER A 48 -4.25 14.82 1.63
C SER A 48 -5.74 14.91 1.28
N LEU A 49 -6.40 13.77 1.05
CA LEU A 49 -7.84 13.75 0.75
C LEU A 49 -8.67 14.34 1.89
N ARG A 50 -8.33 14.04 3.15
CA ARG A 50 -8.99 14.64 4.32
C ARG A 50 -8.86 16.15 4.33
N LEU A 51 -7.65 16.68 4.09
CA LEU A 51 -7.44 18.13 4.01
C LEU A 51 -8.27 18.77 2.90
N PHE A 52 -8.27 18.17 1.70
CA PHE A 52 -8.97 18.73 0.55
C PHE A 52 -10.50 18.72 0.73
N ILE A 53 -11.03 17.64 1.30
CA ILE A 53 -12.45 17.54 1.67
C ILE A 53 -12.78 18.62 2.72
N ASP A 54 -12.00 18.71 3.81
CA ASP A 54 -12.20 19.70 4.87
C ASP A 54 -12.11 21.15 4.39
N GLU A 55 -11.25 21.43 3.42
CA GLU A 55 -11.11 22.76 2.82
C GLU A 55 -12.29 23.10 1.92
N TYR A 56 -12.69 22.15 1.06
CA TYR A 56 -13.88 22.30 0.22
C TYR A 56 -15.15 22.51 1.05
N GLU A 57 -15.34 21.77 2.15
CA GLU A 57 -16.51 21.97 3.03
C GLU A 57 -16.60 23.42 3.56
N LYS A 58 -15.45 24.07 3.77
CA LYS A 58 -15.39 25.44 4.30
C LYS A 58 -15.48 26.50 3.21
N SER A 59 -14.82 26.29 2.08
CA SER A 59 -14.70 27.30 1.00
C SER A 59 -15.79 27.18 -0.06
N GLN A 60 -16.28 25.95 -0.30
CA GLN A 60 -17.09 25.57 -1.46
C GLN A 60 -16.42 25.93 -2.79
N ASP A 61 -15.08 26.00 -2.81
CA ASP A 61 -14.28 26.34 -3.98
C ASP A 61 -13.95 25.07 -4.77
N THR A 62 -14.68 24.85 -5.87
CA THR A 62 -14.51 23.68 -6.74
C THR A 62 -13.24 23.74 -7.58
N GLU A 63 -12.77 24.94 -7.94
CA GLU A 63 -11.55 25.12 -8.73
C GLU A 63 -10.32 24.75 -7.88
N GLN A 64 -10.27 25.22 -6.63
CA GLN A 64 -9.23 24.82 -5.69
C GLN A 64 -9.24 23.31 -5.43
N LEU A 65 -10.42 22.74 -5.19
CA LEU A 65 -10.56 21.28 -4.98
C LEU A 65 -10.06 20.49 -6.21
N ALA A 66 -10.31 20.97 -7.43
CA ALA A 66 -9.85 20.30 -8.64
C ALA A 66 -8.32 20.22 -8.72
N ASP A 67 -7.64 21.33 -8.42
CA ASP A 67 -6.18 21.43 -8.39
C ASP A 67 -5.58 20.51 -7.31
N ASP A 68 -6.18 20.51 -6.12
CA ASP A 68 -5.75 19.67 -5.00
C ASP A 68 -5.93 18.17 -5.31
N LEU A 69 -7.09 17.79 -5.88
CA LEU A 69 -7.34 16.41 -6.32
C LEU A 69 -6.42 15.99 -7.47
N PHE A 70 -6.00 16.90 -8.33
CA PHE A 70 -5.01 16.60 -9.37
C PHE A 70 -3.65 16.21 -8.76
N ILE A 71 -3.25 16.86 -7.67
CA ILE A 71 -2.04 16.50 -6.91
C ILE A 71 -2.22 15.12 -6.25
N ALA A 72 -3.36 14.86 -5.60
CA ALA A 72 -3.65 13.54 -5.02
C ALA A 72 -3.69 12.44 -6.09
N TYR A 73 -4.21 12.72 -7.29
CA TYR A 73 -4.18 11.78 -8.41
C TYR A 73 -2.74 11.42 -8.78
N GLY A 74 -1.85 12.41 -8.88
CA GLY A 74 -0.42 12.19 -9.09
C GLY A 74 0.17 11.23 -8.04
N ALA A 75 -0.12 11.44 -6.76
CA ALA A 75 0.33 10.56 -5.68
C ALA A 75 -0.27 9.15 -5.76
N ALA A 76 -1.58 9.04 -6.02
CA ALA A 76 -2.26 7.76 -6.17
C ALA A 76 -1.75 6.95 -7.38
N THR A 77 -1.38 7.61 -8.48
CA THR A 77 -0.77 6.87 -9.61
C THR A 77 0.59 6.27 -9.26
N VAL A 78 1.32 6.80 -8.26
CA VAL A 78 2.59 6.22 -7.81
C VAL A 78 2.37 4.91 -7.07
N THR A 79 1.27 4.76 -6.29
CA THR A 79 0.97 3.52 -5.55
C THR A 79 0.68 2.34 -6.48
N THR A 80 0.11 2.61 -7.66
CA THR A 80 -0.13 1.59 -8.69
C THR A 80 1.15 1.07 -9.36
N ARG A 81 2.26 1.83 -9.30
CA ARG A 81 3.51 1.43 -9.93
C ARG A 81 4.15 0.32 -9.13
N LYS A 82 4.76 -0.65 -9.83
CA LYS A 82 5.58 -1.67 -9.16
C LYS A 82 6.66 -0.96 -8.35
N PRO A 83 6.99 -1.42 -7.12
CA PRO A 83 8.10 -0.84 -6.36
C PRO A 83 9.38 -0.94 -7.18
N VAL A 84 9.83 0.19 -7.74
CA VAL A 84 10.91 0.23 -8.75
C VAL A 84 12.29 0.14 -8.08
N ASN A 85 12.38 0.44 -6.79
CA ASN A 85 13.65 0.66 -6.08
C ASN A 85 13.89 -0.27 -4.89
N ILE A 86 13.54 -1.56 -4.99
CA ILE A 86 13.89 -2.55 -3.95
C ILE A 86 15.42 -2.74 -3.84
N HIS A 87 16.18 -2.34 -4.88
CA HIS A 87 17.63 -2.36 -4.92
C HIS A 87 18.32 -1.53 -3.79
N GLN A 88 17.64 -0.52 -3.25
CA GLN A 88 18.28 0.45 -2.34
C GLN A 88 18.25 0.07 -0.85
N LEU A 89 17.42 -0.89 -0.44
CA LEU A 89 17.28 -1.22 0.99
C LEU A 89 18.36 -2.17 1.51
N THR A 90 19.03 -2.96 0.66
CA THR A 90 20.08 -3.92 1.10
C THR A 90 21.25 -4.10 0.12
N GLY A 91 21.28 -3.40 -1.03
CA GLY A 91 22.34 -3.53 -2.03
C GLY A 91 22.32 -4.83 -2.85
N ILE A 92 21.29 -5.67 -2.70
CA ILE A 92 21.10 -6.92 -3.45
C ILE A 92 19.84 -6.80 -4.33
N PRO A 93 19.90 -7.18 -5.62
CA PRO A 93 18.74 -7.16 -6.50
C PRO A 93 17.68 -8.15 -6.04
N TYR A 94 16.56 -7.63 -5.57
CA TYR A 94 15.38 -8.40 -5.21
C TYR A 94 14.43 -8.42 -6.40
N ILE A 95 14.21 -9.61 -6.96
CA ILE A 95 13.42 -9.82 -8.20
C ILE A 95 12.00 -10.33 -7.89
N ASN A 96 11.72 -10.67 -6.63
CA ASN A 96 10.44 -11.26 -6.25
C ASN A 96 9.43 -10.20 -5.82
N ASN A 97 8.53 -9.90 -6.74
CA ASN A 97 7.23 -9.36 -6.44
C ASN A 97 6.58 -10.15 -5.28
N VAL A 98 6.14 -9.44 -4.23
CA VAL A 98 5.36 -10.07 -3.16
C VAL A 98 3.96 -10.24 -3.73
N ASP A 99 3.62 -11.43 -4.24
CA ASP A 99 2.33 -11.72 -4.89
C ASP A 99 1.14 -11.22 -4.05
N PHE A 100 1.27 -11.27 -2.72
CA PHE A 100 0.30 -10.74 -1.78
C PHE A 100 0.06 -9.22 -1.88
N LEU A 101 1.09 -8.39 -2.12
CA LEU A 101 0.88 -6.96 -2.38
C LEU A 101 0.16 -6.72 -3.72
N TYR A 102 0.22 -7.67 -4.66
CA TYR A 102 -0.56 -7.58 -5.90
C TYR A 102 -2.05 -7.86 -5.65
N GLU A 103 -2.38 -8.84 -4.81
CA GLU A 103 -3.79 -9.09 -4.43
C GLU A 103 -4.42 -7.86 -3.76
N ILE A 104 -3.67 -7.21 -2.86
CA ILE A 104 -4.05 -5.96 -2.18
C ILE A 104 -4.22 -4.81 -3.20
N ARG A 105 -3.20 -4.61 -4.05
CA ARG A 105 -3.16 -3.51 -5.02
C ARG A 105 -4.22 -3.64 -6.11
N ASP A 106 -4.47 -4.85 -6.58
CA ASP A 106 -5.41 -5.11 -7.70
C ASP A 106 -6.87 -4.79 -7.32
N GLN A 107 -7.20 -4.73 -6.03
CA GLN A 107 -8.55 -4.42 -5.55
C GLN A 107 -8.75 -2.96 -5.10
N PHE A 108 -7.76 -2.32 -4.49
CA PHE A 108 -7.91 -0.98 -3.91
C PHE A 108 -7.19 0.11 -4.71
N ASP A 109 -5.93 -0.12 -5.05
CA ASP A 109 -5.06 0.85 -5.71
C ASP A 109 -5.39 1.10 -7.17
N PHE A 110 -5.97 0.13 -7.89
CA PHE A 110 -6.36 0.37 -9.29
C PHE A 110 -7.53 1.36 -9.42
N TYR A 111 -8.32 1.55 -8.37
CA TYR A 111 -9.55 2.32 -8.43
C TYR A 111 -9.44 3.69 -7.77
N LEU A 112 -8.64 3.83 -6.70
CA LEU A 112 -8.40 5.11 -6.04
C LEU A 112 -7.90 6.22 -7.01
N PRO A 113 -6.90 6.00 -7.88
CA PRO A 113 -6.52 7.00 -8.89
C PRO A 113 -7.66 7.30 -9.88
N GLY A 114 -8.48 6.30 -10.22
CA GLY A 114 -9.63 6.50 -11.11
C GLY A 114 -10.68 7.43 -10.49
N ALA A 115 -11.03 7.19 -9.24
CA ALA A 115 -12.00 8.00 -8.49
C ALA A 115 -11.50 9.42 -8.23
N VAL A 116 -10.24 9.57 -7.79
CA VAL A 116 -9.62 10.89 -7.57
C VAL A 116 -9.53 11.67 -8.88
N LYS A 117 -9.22 11.00 -10.00
CA LYS A 117 -9.21 11.63 -11.32
C LYS A 117 -10.61 12.08 -11.74
N ALA A 118 -11.62 11.22 -11.59
CA ALA A 118 -12.99 11.56 -11.97
C ALA A 118 -13.50 12.77 -11.18
N ALA A 119 -13.27 12.80 -9.87
CA ALA A 119 -13.63 13.94 -9.05
C ALA A 119 -12.84 15.21 -9.39
N SER A 120 -11.55 15.10 -9.75
CA SER A 120 -10.74 16.23 -10.21
C SER A 120 -11.24 16.81 -11.54
N ASP A 121 -11.55 15.96 -12.52
CA ASP A 121 -12.05 16.40 -13.83
C ASP A 121 -13.39 17.14 -13.70
N ASP A 122 -14.30 16.65 -12.87
CA ASP A 122 -15.63 17.25 -12.68
C ASP A 122 -15.58 18.51 -11.79
N ALA A 123 -14.72 18.52 -10.77
CA ALA A 123 -14.47 19.73 -9.98
C ALA A 123 -13.88 20.85 -10.86
N ARG A 124 -13.01 20.52 -11.82
CA ARG A 124 -12.42 21.50 -12.77
C ARG A 124 -13.49 22.14 -13.65
N ASP A 125 -14.52 21.39 -14.01
CA ASP A 125 -15.63 21.89 -14.82
C ASP A 125 -16.67 22.66 -13.96
N GLY A 126 -16.41 22.79 -12.65
CA GLY A 126 -17.24 23.51 -11.68
C GLY A 126 -18.45 22.71 -11.19
N GLU A 127 -18.52 21.42 -11.52
CA GLU A 127 -19.67 20.55 -11.31
C GLU A 127 -19.27 19.32 -10.49
N LEU A 128 -18.78 19.51 -9.26
CA LEU A 128 -18.63 18.38 -8.35
C LEU A 128 -20.02 17.86 -7.96
N THR A 129 -20.39 16.68 -8.45
CA THR A 129 -21.68 16.08 -8.10
C THR A 129 -21.66 15.54 -6.67
N GLU A 130 -22.83 15.53 -6.01
CA GLU A 130 -22.99 14.94 -4.68
C GLU A 130 -22.50 13.49 -4.63
N ALA A 131 -22.74 12.72 -5.70
CA ALA A 131 -22.29 11.32 -5.78
C ALA A 131 -20.76 11.20 -5.76
N GLN A 132 -20.04 12.07 -6.48
CA GLN A 132 -18.58 12.07 -6.50
C GLN A 132 -17.97 12.56 -5.20
N TYR A 133 -18.61 13.57 -4.59
CA TYR A 133 -18.22 14.03 -3.27
C TYR A 133 -18.37 12.90 -2.22
N GLN A 134 -19.49 12.18 -2.24
CA GLN A 134 -19.71 11.01 -1.39
C GLN A 134 -18.71 9.88 -1.69
N ASN A 135 -18.35 9.66 -2.96
CA ASN A 135 -17.32 8.70 -3.32
C ASN A 135 -15.95 9.09 -2.74
N LEU A 136 -15.54 10.37 -2.84
CA LEU A 136 -14.29 10.85 -2.23
C LEU A 136 -14.27 10.65 -0.72
N GLN A 137 -15.37 10.97 -0.02
CA GLN A 137 -15.51 10.70 1.41
C GLN A 137 -15.44 9.21 1.72
N GLY A 138 -16.08 8.36 0.92
CA GLY A 138 -16.04 6.91 1.07
C GLY A 138 -14.63 6.33 0.92
N TYR A 139 -13.86 6.82 -0.06
CA TYR A 139 -12.45 6.46 -0.24
C TYR A 139 -11.58 6.94 0.92
N GLN A 140 -11.74 8.20 1.36
CA GLN A 140 -11.02 8.73 2.51
C GLN A 140 -11.30 7.90 3.77
N GLN A 141 -12.56 7.49 3.99
CA GLN A 141 -12.90 6.66 5.13
C GLN A 141 -12.30 5.25 5.03
N LEU A 142 -12.28 4.63 3.84
CA LEU A 142 -11.62 3.33 3.65
C LEU A 142 -10.11 3.42 3.92
N LEU A 143 -9.48 4.49 3.45
CA LEU A 143 -8.07 4.76 3.73
C LEU A 143 -7.84 4.94 5.24
N LEU A 144 -8.71 5.67 5.93
CA LEU A 144 -8.62 5.83 7.38
C LEU A 144 -8.74 4.48 8.11
N GLU A 145 -9.74 3.66 7.78
CA GLU A 145 -9.91 2.32 8.36
C GLU A 145 -8.70 1.41 8.08
N PHE A 146 -8.13 1.49 6.87
CA PHE A 146 -6.90 0.79 6.51
C PHE A 146 -5.73 1.27 7.37
N MET A 147 -5.65 2.58 7.61
CA MET A 147 -4.58 3.17 8.41
C MET A 147 -4.66 2.80 9.89
N GLU A 148 -5.86 2.76 10.46
CA GLU A 148 -6.08 2.35 11.86
C GLU A 148 -5.64 0.91 12.14
N LEU A 149 -5.70 0.03 11.14
CA LEU A 149 -5.24 -1.36 11.28
C LEU A 149 -3.70 -1.50 11.17
N THR A 150 -3.06 -0.54 10.50
CA THR A 150 -1.71 -0.73 9.96
C THR A 150 -0.67 0.18 10.62
N VAL A 151 -1.08 1.33 11.13
CA VAL A 151 -0.29 2.22 11.99
C VAL A 151 -0.61 1.91 13.43
N ASP A 152 -0.03 0.81 13.91
CA ASP A 152 0.01 0.46 15.32
C ASP A 152 1.41 0.76 15.88
N GLU A 153 1.52 1.05 17.18
CA GLU A 153 2.80 1.37 17.84
C GLU A 153 3.84 0.23 17.67
N ASP A 154 3.34 -0.98 17.45
CA ASP A 154 4.11 -2.23 17.34
C ASP A 154 4.44 -2.65 15.90
N PHE A 155 4.43 -1.73 14.91
CA PHE A 155 4.82 -2.06 13.52
C PHE A 155 6.16 -2.82 13.48
N GLY A 156 7.11 -2.44 14.34
CA GLY A 156 8.43 -3.08 14.47
C GLY A 156 8.37 -4.53 14.94
N GLU A 157 7.34 -4.91 15.70
CA GLU A 157 7.16 -6.24 16.30
C GLU A 157 6.30 -7.17 15.44
N LYS A 158 5.34 -6.62 14.65
CA LYS A 158 4.50 -7.40 13.74
C LYS A 158 5.32 -8.20 12.72
N SER A 159 4.98 -9.47 12.55
CA SER A 159 5.52 -10.32 11.49
C SER A 159 4.85 -10.00 10.16
N VAL A 160 5.42 -10.47 9.04
CA VAL A 160 4.79 -10.33 7.72
C VAL A 160 3.43 -11.02 7.68
N SER A 161 3.28 -12.18 8.32
CA SER A 161 2.00 -12.89 8.39
C SER A 161 0.94 -12.12 9.17
N ASP A 162 1.31 -11.35 10.20
CA ASP A 162 0.34 -10.54 10.94
C ASP A 162 -0.23 -9.43 10.04
N PHE A 163 0.62 -8.78 9.23
CA PHE A 163 0.15 -7.83 8.21
C PHE A 163 -0.70 -8.52 7.14
N GLU A 164 -0.34 -9.75 6.75
CA GLU A 164 -1.14 -10.51 5.77
C GLU A 164 -2.57 -10.75 6.27
N ASP A 165 -2.71 -11.14 7.54
CA ASP A 165 -4.01 -11.37 8.19
C ASP A 165 -4.78 -10.07 8.42
N ASP A 166 -4.12 -8.99 8.84
CA ASP A 166 -4.74 -7.67 9.04
C ASP A 166 -5.35 -7.13 7.75
N PHE A 167 -4.58 -7.17 6.66
CA PHE A 167 -5.05 -6.73 5.36
C PHE A 167 -6.20 -7.59 4.85
N LYS A 168 -6.08 -8.93 4.94
CA LYS A 168 -7.17 -9.82 4.56
C LYS A 168 -8.46 -9.49 5.32
N THR A 169 -8.35 -9.30 6.64
CA THR A 169 -9.49 -8.91 7.49
C THR A 169 -10.10 -7.58 7.06
N PHE A 170 -9.26 -6.58 6.73
CA PHE A 170 -9.71 -5.30 6.20
C PHE A 170 -10.54 -5.47 4.92
N TYR A 171 -10.05 -6.27 3.97
CA TYR A 171 -10.73 -6.50 2.70
C TYR A 171 -12.04 -7.26 2.86
N GLU A 172 -12.06 -8.35 3.62
CA GLU A 172 -13.27 -9.12 3.88
C GLU A 172 -14.35 -8.28 4.58
N LYS A 173 -13.94 -7.39 5.50
CA LYS A 173 -14.87 -6.45 6.16
C LYS A 173 -15.43 -5.40 5.22
N ASN A 174 -14.65 -4.98 4.21
CA ASN A 174 -14.96 -3.83 3.36
C ASN A 174 -15.32 -4.18 1.91
N GLU A 175 -15.43 -5.47 1.56
CA GLU A 175 -15.67 -5.95 0.19
C GLU A 175 -16.85 -5.25 -0.50
N VAL A 176 -17.98 -5.12 0.22
CA VAL A 176 -19.19 -4.46 -0.29
C VAL A 176 -18.93 -2.98 -0.55
N LYS A 177 -18.35 -2.27 0.43
CA LYS A 177 -18.06 -0.83 0.33
C LYS A 177 -17.06 -0.52 -0.79
N ILE A 178 -16.01 -1.35 -0.92
CA ILE A 178 -15.05 -1.27 -2.03
C ILE A 178 -15.78 -1.47 -3.36
N SER A 179 -16.64 -2.50 -3.45
CA SER A 179 -17.40 -2.77 -4.67
C SER A 179 -18.37 -1.65 -5.04
N GLU A 180 -19.02 -1.03 -4.06
CA GLU A 180 -19.91 0.12 -4.29
C GLU A 180 -19.14 1.32 -4.83
N LEU A 181 -17.98 1.64 -4.25
CA LEU A 181 -17.14 2.75 -4.69
C LEU A 181 -16.53 2.52 -6.09
N ILE A 182 -16.33 1.26 -6.49
CA ILE A 182 -15.85 0.91 -7.83
C ILE A 182 -16.93 1.07 -8.91
N ASN A 183 -18.19 0.77 -8.56
CA ASN A 183 -19.29 0.69 -9.53
C ASN A 183 -20.16 1.96 -9.62
N ASN A 184 -19.94 2.94 -8.75
CA ASN A 184 -20.62 4.24 -8.73
C ASN A 184 -19.78 5.32 -9.42
#